data_AF-A0A1H7T9J7-F1
#
_entry.id   AF-A0A1H7T9J7-F1
#
_cell.length_a   1.000
_cell.length_b   1.000
_cell.length_c   1.000
_cell.angle_alpha   90.00
_cell.angle_beta   90.00
_cell.angle_gamma   90.00
#
_symmetry.space_group_name_H-M   'P 1'
#
loop_
_entity.id
_entity.type
_entity.pdbx_description
1 polymer ?
#
loop_
_entity_poly.entity_id
_entity_poly.type
_entity_poly.pdbx_seq_one_letter_code
_entity_poly.pdbx_strand_id
1 'polypeptide(L)'
;MKALLAVAAVGAAAGVSVALGGCAAGPTAAAPSGPRAVTATAASPAAAYLAIAEAGNARLDKDVDRFDGPDRGRLTASTADLRDIAATERTFDQRLAQLALPARAAASARSLIAANEARATLTLRAARSTSLRQLEGLRPALTAANAPVERSVRAIRLSLALPPPDNS
;
A
#
# COMPACT_ATOMS: atom_id res chain seq x y z
N MET A 1 2.15 23.46 12.34
CA MET A 1 1.55 22.94 11.10
C MET A 1 1.50 21.42 11.24
N LYS A 2 0.29 20.86 11.35
CA LYS A 2 0.06 19.42 11.61
C LYS A 2 0.50 18.63 10.37
N ALA A 3 1.40 17.68 10.60
CA ALA A 3 2.12 16.90 9.59
C ALA A 3 1.23 15.84 8.92
N LEU A 4 1.80 15.23 7.88
CA LEU A 4 1.22 14.31 6.89
C LEU A 4 0.27 13.26 7.47
N LEU A 5 -0.77 12.95 6.69
CA LEU A 5 -1.77 11.92 7.00
C LEU A 5 -1.08 10.56 7.14
N ALA A 6 -1.03 10.12 8.39
CA ALA A 6 -0.78 8.76 8.80
C ALA A 6 -2.08 7.97 8.59
N VAL A 7 -2.03 6.85 7.86
CA VAL A 7 -3.05 5.82 8.05
C VAL A 7 -2.82 5.23 9.44
N ALA A 8 -3.48 5.80 10.43
CA ALA A 8 -3.37 5.37 11.82
C ALA A 8 -4.20 4.10 12.05
N ALA A 9 -3.54 2.94 12.09
CA ALA A 9 -4.07 1.75 12.78
C ALA A 9 -3.33 1.58 14.11
N VAL A 10 -3.88 2.19 15.16
CA VAL A 10 -3.41 1.97 16.55
C VAL A 10 -3.76 0.53 16.94
N GLY A 11 -2.71 -0.25 17.20
CA GLY A 11 -2.82 -1.61 17.75
C GLY A 11 -3.34 -1.57 19.19
N ALA A 12 -4.44 -2.29 19.41
CA ALA A 12 -4.84 -2.74 20.75
C ALA A 12 -4.43 -4.22 20.89
N ALA A 13 -3.48 -4.46 21.79
CA ALA A 13 -3.01 -5.77 22.17
C ALA A 13 -4.05 -6.52 23.02
N ALA A 14 -4.34 -7.78 22.67
CA ALA A 14 -4.65 -8.87 23.61
C ALA A 14 -4.86 -10.18 22.84
N GLY A 15 -4.17 -11.25 23.27
CA GLY A 15 -4.52 -12.63 22.88
C GLY A 15 -3.35 -13.54 22.55
N VAL A 16 -2.46 -13.79 23.51
CA VAL A 16 -1.62 -14.99 23.50
C VAL A 16 -2.54 -16.20 23.69
N SER A 17 -2.43 -17.20 22.82
CA SER A 17 -2.90 -18.56 23.12
C SER A 17 -1.93 -19.56 22.51
N VAL A 18 -1.06 -20.09 23.37
CA VAL A 18 -0.24 -21.26 23.14
C VAL A 18 -1.17 -22.47 23.22
N ALA A 19 -1.34 -23.20 22.12
CA ALA A 19 -1.99 -24.50 22.12
C ALA A 19 -0.91 -25.59 22.07
N LEU A 20 -0.68 -26.23 23.22
CA LEU A 20 0.01 -27.51 23.35
C LEU A 20 -0.94 -28.64 22.97
N GLY A 21 -0.52 -29.51 22.07
CA GLY A 21 -1.17 -30.78 21.75
C GLY A 21 -0.56 -31.33 20.48
N GLY A 22 -0.03 -32.54 20.40
CA GLY A 22 0.00 -33.71 21.27
C GLY A 22 0.51 -34.82 20.35
N CYS A 23 1.58 -35.51 20.73
CA CYS A 23 2.15 -36.58 19.90
C CYS A 23 1.27 -37.84 19.97
N ALA A 24 0.89 -38.39 18.82
CA ALA A 24 0.66 -39.82 18.67
C ALA A 24 0.94 -40.24 17.22
N ALA A 25 1.95 -41.09 17.06
CA ALA A 25 2.30 -41.75 15.82
C ALA A 25 1.38 -42.97 15.60
N GLY A 26 0.98 -43.18 14.35
CA GLY A 26 0.37 -44.42 13.87
C GLY A 26 0.44 -44.47 12.34
N PRO A 27 1.21 -45.40 11.73
CA PRO A 27 1.35 -45.48 10.29
C PRO A 27 0.43 -46.57 9.73
N THR A 28 -0.46 -46.26 8.78
CA THR A 28 -1.02 -47.27 7.87
C THR A 28 -1.53 -46.67 6.55
N ALA A 29 -0.86 -47.08 5.47
CA ALA A 29 -1.29 -47.32 4.08
C ALA A 29 -2.22 -46.35 3.31
N ALA A 30 -1.60 -45.73 2.29
CA ALA A 30 -1.98 -45.71 0.87
C ALA A 30 -3.37 -45.23 0.40
N ALA A 31 -3.37 -44.06 -0.26
CA ALA A 31 -4.06 -43.83 -1.53
C ALA A 31 -3.38 -42.65 -2.27
N PRO A 32 -3.04 -42.74 -3.57
CA PRO A 32 -2.60 -41.57 -4.35
C PRO A 32 -3.84 -40.76 -4.70
N SER A 33 -4.26 -39.90 -3.78
CA SER A 33 -5.14 -38.79 -4.15
C SER A 33 -4.29 -37.82 -4.97
N GLY A 34 -4.56 -37.73 -6.27
CA GLY A 34 -3.89 -36.81 -7.19
C GLY A 34 -3.87 -35.38 -6.65
N PRO A 35 -3.05 -34.49 -7.23
CA PRO A 35 -2.97 -33.11 -6.78
C PRO A 35 -4.37 -32.51 -6.82
N ARG A 36 -4.97 -32.38 -5.62
CA ARG A 36 -6.17 -31.59 -5.43
C ARG A 36 -5.69 -30.19 -5.72
N ALA A 37 -5.87 -29.77 -6.98
CA ALA A 37 -5.74 -28.39 -7.37
C ALA A 37 -6.58 -27.63 -6.35
N VAL A 38 -5.89 -26.97 -5.43
CA VAL A 38 -6.51 -25.95 -4.60
C VAL A 38 -6.93 -24.93 -5.65
N THR A 39 -8.16 -25.04 -6.12
CA THR A 39 -8.80 -23.97 -6.85
C THR A 39 -8.79 -22.83 -5.86
N ALA A 40 -7.75 -21.98 -5.95
CA ALA A 40 -7.73 -20.70 -5.29
C ALA A 40 -9.05 -20.06 -5.70
N THR A 41 -10.02 -20.03 -4.79
CA THR A 41 -11.28 -19.36 -5.01
C THR A 41 -10.90 -17.96 -5.44
N ALA A 42 -11.14 -17.62 -6.69
CA ALA A 42 -10.74 -16.32 -7.23
C ALA A 42 -11.35 -15.27 -6.31
N ALA A 43 -10.48 -14.53 -5.61
CA ALA A 43 -10.93 -13.48 -4.72
C ALA A 43 -11.79 -12.51 -5.55
N SER A 44 -12.89 -12.04 -4.98
CA SER A 44 -13.70 -11.03 -5.65
C SER A 44 -12.81 -9.84 -6.03
N PRO A 45 -13.10 -9.11 -7.13
CA PRO A 45 -12.32 -7.93 -7.50
C PRO A 45 -12.16 -6.91 -6.36
N ALA A 46 -13.18 -6.80 -5.50
CA ALA A 46 -13.15 -5.97 -4.30
C ALA A 46 -12.14 -6.49 -3.25
N ALA A 47 -12.15 -7.79 -2.95
CA ALA A 47 -11.20 -8.40 -2.02
C ALA A 47 -9.75 -8.34 -2.54
N ALA A 48 -9.55 -8.58 -3.84
CA ALA A 48 -8.23 -8.46 -4.46
C ALA A 48 -7.69 -7.02 -4.42
N TYR A 49 -8.56 -6.03 -4.69
CA TYR A 49 -8.22 -4.62 -4.54
C TYR A 49 -7.83 -4.26 -3.10
N LEU A 50 -8.64 -4.67 -2.10
CA LEU A 50 -8.34 -4.40 -0.69
C LEU A 50 -7.02 -5.02 -0.23
N ALA A 51 -6.74 -6.27 -0.61
CA ALA A 51 -5.48 -6.91 -0.26
C ALA A 51 -4.24 -6.15 -0.78
N ILE A 52 -4.33 -5.60 -2.01
CA ILE A 52 -3.27 -4.77 -2.59
C ILE A 52 -3.20 -3.42 -1.87
N ALA A 53 -4.34 -2.78 -1.59
CA ALA A 53 -4.41 -1.50 -0.90
C ALA A 53 -3.89 -1.57 0.53
N GLU A 54 -4.25 -2.58 1.30
CA GLU A 54 -3.79 -2.80 2.67
C GLU A 54 -2.28 -3.02 2.72
N ALA A 55 -1.76 -3.91 1.87
CA ALA A 55 -0.32 -4.16 1.80
C ALA A 55 0.47 -2.92 1.35
N GLY A 56 -0.07 -2.17 0.38
CA GLY A 56 0.51 -0.91 -0.09
C GLY A 56 0.51 0.17 0.99
N ASN A 57 -0.62 0.39 1.65
CA ASN A 57 -0.77 1.38 2.73
C ASN A 57 0.17 1.04 3.89
N ALA A 58 0.17 -0.20 4.38
CA ALA A 58 1.05 -0.60 5.48
C ALA A 58 2.55 -0.43 5.17
N ARG A 59 2.94 -0.46 3.89
CA ARG A 59 4.30 -0.14 3.47
C ARG A 59 4.53 1.37 3.36
N LEU A 60 3.61 2.10 2.75
CA LEU A 60 3.68 3.55 2.64
C LEU A 60 3.72 4.22 4.01
N ASP A 61 2.95 3.76 4.97
CA ASP A 61 2.96 4.30 6.34
C ASP A 61 4.36 4.23 6.94
N LYS A 62 5.01 3.06 6.83
CA LYS A 62 6.40 2.89 7.29
C LYS A 62 7.39 3.77 6.53
N ASP A 63 7.23 3.88 5.22
CA ASP A 63 8.13 4.68 4.38
C ASP A 63 7.98 6.19 4.66
N VAL A 64 6.75 6.66 4.86
CA VAL A 64 6.42 8.06 5.21
C VAL A 64 6.85 8.38 6.64
N ASP A 65 6.60 7.48 7.60
CA ASP A 65 7.04 7.65 9.00
C ASP A 65 8.56 7.78 9.10
N ARG A 66 9.31 7.03 8.30
CA ARG A 66 10.77 7.19 8.20
C ARG A 66 11.15 8.56 7.64
N PHE A 67 10.52 8.96 6.53
CA PHE A 67 10.78 10.23 5.86
C PHE A 67 10.49 11.45 6.77
N ASP A 68 9.39 11.43 7.52
CA ASP A 68 9.00 12.50 8.45
C ASP A 68 9.58 12.33 9.86
N GLY A 69 10.31 11.24 10.09
CA GLY A 69 10.81 10.80 11.38
C GLY A 69 12.05 11.55 11.88
N PRO A 70 12.76 10.99 12.87
CA PRO A 70 13.92 11.63 13.50
C PRO A 70 15.04 12.00 12.52
N ASP A 71 15.20 11.22 11.44
CA ASP A 71 16.23 11.42 10.42
C ASP A 71 15.84 12.42 9.33
N ARG A 72 14.66 13.08 9.39
CA ARG A 72 14.21 14.06 8.39
C ARG A 72 15.18 15.23 8.14
N GLY A 73 16.04 15.52 9.11
CA GLY A 73 17.11 16.53 9.00
C GLY A 73 18.37 16.04 8.28
N ARG A 74 18.37 14.81 7.76
CA ARG A 74 19.53 14.19 7.10
C ARG A 74 19.19 13.92 5.65
N LEU A 75 19.73 14.75 4.74
CA LEU A 75 19.42 14.69 3.32
C LEU A 75 19.59 13.29 2.71
N THR A 76 20.66 12.59 3.05
CA THR A 76 20.91 11.23 2.55
C THR A 76 19.82 10.25 2.97
N ALA A 77 19.36 10.32 4.23
CA ALA A 77 18.26 9.48 4.72
C ALA A 77 16.95 9.85 4.01
N SER A 78 16.59 11.12 4.02
CA SER A 78 15.34 11.59 3.38
C SER A 78 15.27 11.26 1.89
N THR A 79 16.39 11.39 1.15
CA THR A 79 16.42 11.03 -0.28
C THR A 79 16.37 9.52 -0.51
N ALA A 80 16.84 8.69 0.43
CA ALA A 80 16.65 7.24 0.37
C ALA A 80 15.19 6.87 0.64
N ASP A 81 14.57 7.43 1.69
CA ASP A 81 13.16 7.17 2.02
C ASP A 81 12.23 7.59 0.87
N LEU A 82 12.49 8.71 0.21
CA LEU A 82 11.72 9.11 -0.98
C LEU A 82 11.83 8.10 -2.14
N ARG A 83 12.98 7.45 -2.32
CA ARG A 83 13.11 6.40 -3.34
C ARG A 83 12.28 5.17 -2.97
N ASP A 84 12.26 4.81 -1.69
CA ASP A 84 11.43 3.72 -1.18
C ASP A 84 9.94 4.02 -1.38
N ILE A 85 9.48 5.23 -1.01
CA ILE A 85 8.09 5.67 -1.23
C ILE A 85 7.70 5.53 -2.71
N ALA A 86 8.53 6.06 -3.63
CA ALA A 86 8.25 5.98 -5.07
C ALA A 86 8.25 4.54 -5.61
N ALA A 87 9.08 3.66 -5.04
CA ALA A 87 9.11 2.24 -5.41
C ALA A 87 7.85 1.50 -4.91
N THR A 88 7.39 1.81 -3.70
CA THR A 88 6.15 1.27 -3.13
C THR A 88 4.94 1.66 -3.99
N GLU A 89 4.83 2.93 -4.41
CA GLU A 89 3.76 3.40 -5.29
C GLU A 89 3.72 2.65 -6.63
N ARG A 90 4.88 2.52 -7.29
CA ARG A 90 4.97 1.78 -8.55
C ARG A 90 4.59 0.31 -8.41
N THR A 91 4.97 -0.31 -7.29
CA THR A 91 4.62 -1.70 -7.00
C THR A 91 3.10 -1.84 -6.83
N PHE A 92 2.47 -0.89 -6.15
CA PHE A 92 1.01 -0.83 -6.03
C PHE A 92 0.35 -0.69 -7.40
N ASP A 93 0.82 0.23 -8.24
CA ASP A 93 0.27 0.47 -9.58
C ASP A 93 0.37 -0.76 -10.48
N GLN A 94 1.53 -1.44 -10.47
CA GLN A 94 1.74 -2.68 -11.21
C GLN A 94 0.77 -3.79 -10.79
N ARG A 95 0.53 -3.94 -9.49
CA ARG A 95 -0.42 -4.93 -8.96
C ARG A 95 -1.86 -4.56 -9.29
N LEU A 96 -2.20 -3.27 -9.17
CA LEU A 96 -3.53 -2.77 -9.51
C LEU A 96 -3.86 -2.97 -10.99
N ALA A 97 -2.89 -2.74 -11.88
CA ALA A 97 -3.04 -2.91 -13.32
C ALA A 97 -3.30 -4.37 -13.75
N GLN A 98 -2.93 -5.35 -12.90
CA GLN A 98 -3.14 -6.78 -13.15
C GLN A 98 -4.53 -7.27 -12.71
N LEU A 99 -5.31 -6.45 -12.00
CA LEU A 99 -6.63 -6.85 -11.55
C LEU A 99 -7.67 -6.81 -12.68
N ALA A 100 -8.46 -7.88 -12.78
CA ALA A 100 -9.67 -7.90 -13.57
C ALA A 100 -10.80 -7.14 -12.83
N LEU A 101 -10.86 -5.82 -13.02
CA LEU A 101 -11.86 -4.95 -12.40
C LEU A 101 -13.10 -4.76 -13.29
N PRO A 102 -14.30 -4.59 -12.71
CA PRO A 102 -15.47 -4.10 -13.44
C PRO A 102 -15.18 -2.78 -14.15
N ALA A 103 -15.79 -2.54 -15.32
CA ALA A 103 -15.45 -1.43 -16.21
C ALA A 103 -15.38 -0.05 -15.52
N ARG A 104 -16.33 0.26 -14.64
CA ARG A 104 -16.35 1.53 -13.87
C ARG A 104 -15.16 1.63 -12.93
N ALA A 105 -14.86 0.57 -12.17
CA ALA A 105 -13.71 0.50 -11.28
C ALA A 105 -12.38 0.51 -12.06
N ALA A 106 -12.31 -0.15 -13.22
CA ALA A 106 -11.13 -0.15 -14.09
C ALA A 106 -10.79 1.26 -14.61
N ALA A 107 -11.80 2.07 -14.96
CA ALA A 107 -11.58 3.47 -15.34
C ALA A 107 -10.97 4.28 -14.19
N SER A 108 -11.51 4.15 -12.97
CA SER A 108 -10.95 4.82 -11.79
C SER A 108 -9.57 4.28 -11.38
N ALA A 109 -9.29 2.99 -11.60
CA ALA A 109 -7.97 2.40 -11.38
C ALA A 109 -6.91 2.98 -12.32
N ARG A 110 -7.24 3.21 -13.60
CA ARG A 110 -6.35 3.93 -14.52
C ARG A 110 -6.08 5.36 -14.08
N SER A 111 -7.10 6.07 -13.57
CA SER A 111 -6.91 7.41 -12.99
C SER A 111 -6.03 7.38 -11.74
N LEU A 112 -6.17 6.36 -10.88
CA LEU A 112 -5.32 6.17 -9.71
C LEU A 112 -3.87 5.92 -10.11
N ILE A 113 -3.62 5.02 -11.06
CA ILE A 113 -2.27 4.73 -11.59
C ILE A 113 -1.63 6.01 -12.13
N ALA A 114 -2.34 6.77 -12.97
CA ALA A 114 -1.79 8.03 -13.50
C ALA A 114 -1.48 9.05 -12.39
N ALA A 115 -2.31 9.14 -11.36
CA ALA A 115 -2.06 10.02 -10.22
C ALA A 115 -0.85 9.58 -9.39
N ASN A 116 -0.72 8.27 -9.12
CA ASN A 116 0.42 7.70 -8.42
C ASN A 116 1.71 7.84 -9.24
N GLU A 117 1.70 7.63 -10.55
CA GLU A 117 2.86 7.84 -11.42
C GLU A 117 3.35 9.28 -11.39
N ALA A 118 2.41 10.25 -11.41
CA ALA A 118 2.74 11.67 -11.28
C ALA A 118 3.35 11.96 -9.90
N ARG A 119 2.79 11.40 -8.82
CA ARG A 119 3.31 11.53 -7.45
C ARG A 119 4.69 10.90 -7.32
N ALA A 120 4.89 9.66 -7.77
CA ALA A 120 6.16 8.96 -7.78
C ALA A 120 7.25 9.73 -8.55
N THR A 121 6.89 10.34 -9.68
CA THR A 121 7.81 11.18 -10.46
C THR A 121 8.25 12.41 -9.67
N LEU A 122 7.32 13.09 -8.99
CA LEU A 122 7.63 14.22 -8.13
C LEU A 122 8.46 13.79 -6.91
N THR A 123 8.13 12.66 -6.28
CA THR A 123 8.88 12.04 -5.18
C THR A 123 10.33 11.74 -5.60
N LEU A 124 10.54 11.20 -6.80
CA LEU A 124 11.88 10.96 -7.34
C LEU A 124 12.63 12.25 -7.68
N ARG A 125 11.94 13.30 -8.13
CA ARG A 125 12.54 14.63 -8.28
C ARG A 125 13.01 15.16 -6.91
N ALA A 126 12.19 15.01 -5.87
CA ALA A 126 12.55 15.38 -4.51
C ALA A 126 13.75 14.57 -3.98
N ALA A 127 13.82 13.27 -4.31
CA ALA A 127 14.96 12.39 -3.99
C ALA A 127 16.27 12.76 -4.70
N ARG A 128 16.23 13.67 -5.68
CA ARG A 128 17.42 14.24 -6.34
C ARG A 128 17.83 15.60 -5.77
N SER A 129 17.18 16.07 -4.71
CA SER A 129 17.55 17.33 -4.05
C SER A 129 18.98 17.25 -3.50
N THR A 130 19.74 18.33 -3.67
CA THR A 130 21.12 18.43 -3.18
C THR A 130 21.23 19.17 -1.85
N SER A 131 20.11 19.66 -1.32
CA SER A 131 20.01 20.30 -0.02
C SER A 131 18.65 20.06 0.62
N LEU A 132 18.59 20.13 1.95
CA LEU A 132 17.33 20.10 2.69
C LEU A 132 16.42 21.26 2.30
N ARG A 133 16.98 22.44 2.04
CA ARG A 133 16.21 23.61 1.59
C ARG A 133 15.46 23.35 0.28
N GLN A 134 16.12 22.71 -0.68
CA GLN A 134 15.50 22.32 -1.95
C GLN A 134 14.40 21.28 -1.74
N LEU A 135 14.65 20.29 -0.88
CA LEU A 135 13.67 19.27 -0.52
C LEU A 135 12.43 19.88 0.16
N GLU A 136 12.62 20.76 1.15
CA GLU A 136 11.55 21.48 1.83
C GLU A 136 10.72 22.33 0.85
N GLY A 137 11.37 22.94 -0.14
CA GLY A 137 10.68 23.68 -1.21
C GLY A 137 9.74 22.82 -2.07
N LEU A 138 9.93 21.50 -2.11
CA LEU A 138 9.09 20.56 -2.84
C LEU A 138 7.96 19.96 -1.99
N ARG A 139 8.00 20.07 -0.65
CA ARG A 139 6.97 19.48 0.23
C ARG A 139 5.55 19.94 -0.06
N PRO A 140 5.26 21.22 -0.36
CA PRO A 140 3.90 21.63 -0.72
C PRO A 140 3.37 20.89 -1.96
N ALA A 141 4.24 20.66 -2.96
CA ALA A 141 3.86 19.93 -4.16
C ALA A 141 3.65 18.44 -3.87
N LEU A 142 4.49 17.83 -3.02
CA LEU A 142 4.31 16.44 -2.58
C LEU A 142 2.97 16.26 -1.84
N THR A 143 2.63 17.18 -0.95
CA THR A 143 1.33 17.18 -0.25
C THR A 143 0.17 17.35 -1.22
N ALA A 144 0.26 18.29 -2.16
CA ALA A 144 -0.80 18.53 -3.14
C ALA A 144 -1.07 17.32 -4.05
N ALA A 145 -0.05 16.49 -4.31
CA ALA A 145 -0.17 15.28 -5.10
C ALA A 145 -1.03 14.18 -4.45
N ASN A 146 -1.38 14.30 -3.16
CA ASN A 146 -2.29 13.35 -2.49
C ASN A 146 -3.75 13.48 -2.95
N ALA A 147 -4.21 14.71 -3.26
CA ALA A 147 -5.60 14.96 -3.61
C ALA A 147 -6.12 14.14 -4.82
N PRO A 148 -5.41 14.04 -5.97
CA PRO A 148 -5.86 13.20 -7.08
C PRO A 148 -5.84 11.70 -6.75
N VAL A 149 -4.92 11.24 -5.90
CA VAL A 149 -4.84 9.84 -5.43
C VAL A 149 -6.08 9.52 -4.60
N GLU A 150 -6.37 10.31 -3.56
CA GLU A 150 -7.53 10.11 -2.69
C GLU A 150 -8.85 10.11 -3.47
N ARG A 151 -9.00 11.03 -4.43
CA ARG A 151 -10.20 11.10 -5.28
C ARG A 151 -10.40 9.80 -6.06
N SER A 152 -9.32 9.25 -6.61
CA SER A 152 -9.37 8.03 -7.40
C SER A 152 -9.62 6.80 -6.52
N VAL A 153 -9.01 6.72 -5.33
CA VAL A 153 -9.30 5.68 -4.33
C VAL A 153 -10.77 5.68 -3.94
N ARG A 154 -11.34 6.85 -3.60
CA ARG A 154 -12.79 6.98 -3.29
C ARG A 154 -13.66 6.49 -4.45
N ALA A 155 -13.31 6.82 -5.69
CA ALA A 155 -14.05 6.39 -6.87
C ALA A 155 -13.98 4.87 -7.12
N ILE A 156 -12.82 4.24 -6.90
CA ILE A 156 -12.68 2.77 -6.99
C ILE A 156 -13.54 2.11 -5.91
N ARG A 157 -13.41 2.53 -4.64
CA ARG A 157 -14.18 1.94 -3.54
C ARG A 157 -15.68 2.05 -3.76
N LEU A 158 -16.17 3.22 -4.19
CA LEU A 158 -17.56 3.40 -4.57
C LEU A 158 -17.99 2.46 -5.70
N SER A 159 -17.15 2.30 -6.73
CA SER A 159 -17.44 1.42 -7.88
C SER A 159 -17.42 -0.07 -7.54
N LEU A 160 -16.76 -0.44 -6.44
CA LEU A 160 -16.68 -1.79 -5.91
C LEU A 160 -17.64 -2.03 -4.73
N ALA A 161 -18.53 -1.06 -4.44
CA ALA A 161 -19.44 -1.08 -3.28
C ALA A 161 -18.72 -1.31 -1.93
N LEU A 162 -17.48 -0.83 -1.83
CA LEU A 162 -16.68 -0.83 -0.61
C LEU A 162 -16.97 0.42 0.23
N PRO A 163 -16.83 0.35 1.57
CA PRO A 163 -16.89 1.54 2.40
C PRO A 163 -15.80 2.55 1.98
N PRO A 164 -16.01 3.86 2.22
CA PRO A 164 -14.99 4.86 1.92
C PRO A 164 -13.66 4.53 2.63
N PRO A 165 -12.52 5.00 2.09
CA PRO A 165 -11.24 4.89 2.80
C PRO A 165 -11.29 5.67 4.10
N ASP A 166 -10.65 5.14 5.14
CA ASP A 166 -10.45 5.86 6.38
C ASP A 166 -9.62 7.10 6.09
N ASN A 167 -10.21 8.26 6.38
CA ASN A 167 -9.57 9.56 6.27
C ASN A 167 -8.89 9.88 7.60
N SER A 168 -7.76 9.23 7.86
CA SER A 168 -6.83 9.57 8.95
C SER A 168 -5.63 10.31 8.41
#